data_AF-A0A377HJZ8-F1
#
_entry.id   AF-A0A377HJZ8-F1
#
_cell.length_a   1.000
_cell.length_b   1.000
_cell.length_c   1.000
_cell.angle_alpha   90.00
_cell.angle_beta   90.00
_cell.angle_gamma   90.00
#
_symmetry.space_group_name_H-M   'P 1'
#
loop_
_entity.id
_entity.type
_entity.pdbx_description
1 polymer ?
#
loop_
_entity_poly.entity_id
_entity_poly.type
_entity_poly.pdbx_seq_one_letter_code
_entity_poly.pdbx_strand_id
1 'polypeptide(L)'
;MVYNLKLLLRYPKSALSLKEFNDNDLVKHCLLRKEQDGVQPQTIAVEVSNLRAIFKKAKPLWKIAVDSRVFESAHQTLIFMGLIGKSARRSRRPDEDEIQQLVAGLKEREASHVSFIPFTDIFVFSVLTCMRIGEVCDIRWTDLNEMQRAVMVRNRKDPRKKSGNHQWVPLLGDSWDIIQRQPKNDERIFPYNARSVTAGFQRVRNSLGIEDLR
;
A
#
# COMPACT_ATOMS: atom_id res chain seq x y z
N MET A 1 -3.93 -9.10 -5.88
CA MET A 1 -4.41 -9.94 -6.99
C MET A 1 -5.75 -10.59 -6.68
N VAL A 2 -5.89 -11.37 -5.60
CA VAL A 2 -7.15 -12.06 -5.25
C VAL A 2 -8.36 -11.13 -5.06
N TYR A 3 -8.19 -9.99 -4.39
CA TYR A 3 -9.28 -9.00 -4.21
C TYR A 3 -9.81 -8.45 -5.55
N ASN A 4 -8.92 -7.98 -6.42
CA ASN A 4 -9.30 -7.45 -7.73
C ASN A 4 -9.99 -8.51 -8.59
N LEU A 5 -9.65 -9.79 -8.44
CA LEU A 5 -10.28 -10.87 -9.21
C LEU A 5 -11.68 -11.21 -8.71
N LYS A 6 -11.90 -11.19 -7.39
CA LYS A 6 -13.24 -11.32 -6.82
C LYS A 6 -14.15 -10.17 -7.22
N LEU A 7 -13.60 -8.96 -7.36
CA LEU A 7 -14.34 -7.80 -7.87
C LEU A 7 -14.85 -8.04 -9.29
N LEU A 8 -14.08 -8.73 -10.14
CA LEU A 8 -14.49 -8.99 -11.53
C LEU A 8 -15.74 -9.85 -11.64
N LEU A 9 -16.02 -10.70 -10.65
CA LEU A 9 -17.22 -11.55 -10.59
C LEU A 9 -18.54 -10.76 -10.48
N ARG A 10 -18.47 -9.45 -10.25
CA ARG A 10 -19.63 -8.56 -10.12
C ARG A 10 -20.07 -7.93 -11.43
N TYR A 11 -19.31 -8.09 -12.51
CA TYR A 11 -19.57 -7.42 -13.78
C TYR A 11 -19.96 -8.40 -14.87
N PRO A 12 -20.76 -8.00 -15.88
CA PRO A 12 -21.25 -8.90 -16.94
C PRO A 12 -20.14 -9.72 -17.62
N LYS A 13 -18.94 -9.16 -17.75
CA LYS A 13 -17.78 -9.86 -18.32
C LYS A 13 -17.37 -11.15 -17.60
N SER A 14 -17.75 -11.36 -16.34
CA SER A 14 -17.46 -12.62 -15.64
C SER A 14 -18.35 -13.78 -16.08
N ALA A 15 -19.48 -13.48 -16.73
CA ALA A 15 -20.36 -14.47 -17.34
C ALA A 15 -19.97 -14.79 -18.79
N LEU A 16 -19.07 -14.01 -19.40
CA LEU A 16 -18.59 -14.26 -20.75
C LEU A 16 -17.60 -15.43 -20.77
N SER A 17 -17.72 -16.26 -21.81
CA SER A 17 -16.68 -17.23 -22.13
C SER A 17 -15.38 -16.49 -22.42
N LEU A 18 -14.28 -16.94 -21.82
CA LEU A 18 -12.95 -16.35 -22.08
C LEU A 18 -12.55 -16.42 -23.56
N LYS A 19 -13.19 -17.28 -24.35
CA LYS A 19 -12.98 -17.40 -25.80
C LYS A 19 -13.66 -16.28 -26.61
N GLU A 20 -14.71 -15.68 -26.06
CA GLU A 20 -15.54 -14.66 -26.72
C GLU A 20 -15.12 -13.24 -26.33
N PHE A 21 -14.31 -13.12 -25.27
CA PHE A 21 -13.81 -11.85 -24.76
C PHE A 21 -12.98 -11.11 -25.81
N ASN A 22 -13.43 -9.91 -26.18
CA ASN A 22 -12.81 -9.07 -27.19
C ASN A 22 -12.56 -7.63 -26.68
N ASP A 23 -12.02 -6.79 -27.56
CA ASP A 23 -11.65 -5.40 -27.27
C ASP A 23 -12.85 -4.57 -26.77
N ASN A 24 -14.03 -4.80 -27.34
CA ASN A 24 -15.25 -4.09 -26.98
C ASN A 24 -15.69 -4.43 -25.55
N ASP A 25 -15.57 -5.70 -25.14
CA ASP A 25 -15.89 -6.13 -23.77
C ASP A 25 -14.94 -5.51 -22.75
N LEU A 26 -13.65 -5.39 -23.10
CA LEU A 26 -12.65 -4.74 -22.26
C LEU A 26 -12.96 -3.25 -22.09
N VAL A 27 -13.29 -2.55 -23.19
CA VAL A 27 -13.66 -1.12 -23.16
C VAL A 27 -14.94 -0.91 -22.36
N LYS A 28 -15.99 -1.69 -22.62
CA LYS A 28 -17.26 -1.66 -21.88
C LYS A 28 -17.04 -1.86 -20.38
N HIS A 29 -16.21 -2.82 -19.99
CA HIS A 29 -15.89 -3.01 -18.58
C HIS A 29 -15.21 -1.78 -17.97
N CYS A 30 -14.23 -1.20 -18.65
CA CYS A 30 -13.52 -0.03 -18.14
C CYS A 30 -14.44 1.20 -18.05
N LEU A 31 -15.37 1.36 -18.99
CA LEU A 31 -16.44 2.37 -18.93
C LEU A 31 -17.32 2.18 -17.69
N LEU A 32 -17.85 0.96 -17.48
CA LEU A 32 -18.67 0.65 -16.30
C LEU A 32 -17.93 0.98 -15.00
N ARG A 33 -16.65 0.63 -14.90
CA ARG A 33 -15.84 0.94 -13.70
C ARG A 33 -15.67 2.44 -13.46
N LYS A 34 -15.62 3.24 -14.53
CA LYS A 34 -15.51 4.69 -14.42
C LYS A 34 -16.87 5.32 -14.10
N GLU A 35 -17.92 4.95 -14.81
CA GLU A 35 -19.24 5.57 -14.74
C GLU A 35 -20.04 5.13 -13.51
N GLN A 36 -20.03 3.83 -13.19
CA GLN A 36 -20.83 3.29 -12.08
C GLN A 36 -20.12 3.40 -10.74
N ASP A 37 -18.80 3.19 -10.71
CA ASP A 37 -18.04 3.13 -9.46
C ASP A 37 -17.17 4.38 -9.19
N GLY A 38 -17.11 5.33 -10.12
CA GLY A 38 -16.33 6.56 -9.97
C GLY A 38 -14.82 6.33 -9.82
N VAL A 39 -14.31 5.20 -10.34
CA VAL A 39 -12.96 4.73 -10.05
C VAL A 39 -11.93 5.49 -10.89
N GLN A 40 -10.83 5.87 -10.23
CA GLN A 40 -9.73 6.59 -10.87
C GLN A 40 -9.02 5.73 -11.94
N PRO A 41 -8.57 6.32 -13.06
CA PRO A 41 -7.97 5.58 -14.18
C PRO A 41 -6.76 4.69 -13.81
N GLN A 42 -5.98 5.10 -12.80
CA GLN A 42 -4.87 4.31 -12.27
C GLN A 42 -5.30 2.96 -11.68
N THR A 43 -6.48 2.91 -11.05
CA THR A 43 -7.01 1.69 -10.45
C THR A 43 -7.50 0.74 -11.53
N ILE A 44 -8.22 1.27 -12.54
CA ILE A 44 -8.64 0.51 -13.72
C ILE A 44 -7.40 -0.03 -14.46
N ALA A 45 -6.34 0.76 -14.61
CA ALA A 45 -5.08 0.31 -15.22
C ALA A 45 -4.48 -0.92 -14.50
N VAL A 46 -4.51 -0.94 -13.16
CA VAL A 46 -4.07 -2.09 -12.36
C VAL A 46 -4.97 -3.31 -12.61
N GLU A 47 -6.28 -3.13 -12.69
CA GLU A 47 -7.23 -4.21 -13.02
C GLU A 47 -6.96 -4.81 -14.41
N VAL A 48 -6.81 -3.97 -15.44
CA VAL A 48 -6.46 -4.37 -16.80
C VAL A 48 -5.12 -5.12 -16.83
N SER A 49 -4.11 -4.65 -16.09
CA SER A 49 -2.83 -5.35 -15.99
C SER A 49 -2.95 -6.73 -15.36
N ASN A 50 -3.81 -6.90 -14.34
CA ASN A 50 -4.05 -8.20 -13.72
C ASN A 50 -4.76 -9.16 -14.69
N LEU A 51 -5.76 -8.67 -15.43
CA LEU A 51 -6.46 -9.44 -16.46
C LEU A 51 -5.51 -9.93 -17.54
N ARG A 52 -4.68 -9.05 -18.09
CA ARG A 52 -3.66 -9.40 -19.08
C ARG A 52 -2.72 -10.50 -18.57
N ALA A 53 -2.30 -10.41 -17.32
CA ALA A 53 -1.43 -11.43 -16.70
C ALA A 53 -2.11 -12.81 -16.60
N ILE A 54 -3.43 -12.85 -16.40
CA ILE A 54 -4.20 -14.10 -16.35
C ILE A 54 -4.39 -14.69 -17.74
N PHE A 55 -4.74 -13.86 -18.73
CA PHE A 55 -4.88 -14.31 -20.11
C PHE A 55 -3.59 -14.95 -20.63
N LYS A 56 -2.44 -14.35 -20.32
CA LYS A 56 -1.11 -14.92 -20.64
C LYS A 56 -0.86 -16.29 -20.01
N LYS A 57 -1.46 -16.56 -18.85
CA LYS A 57 -1.32 -17.84 -18.12
C LYS A 57 -2.39 -18.87 -18.49
N ALA A 58 -3.46 -18.47 -19.18
CA ALA A 58 -4.63 -19.32 -19.37
C ALA A 58 -4.39 -20.55 -20.24
N LYS A 59 -3.63 -20.38 -21.33
CA LYS A 59 -3.24 -21.48 -22.21
C LYS A 59 -2.31 -22.50 -21.52
N PRO A 60 -1.16 -22.12 -20.93
CA PRO A 60 -0.24 -23.09 -20.33
C PRO A 60 -0.77 -23.75 -19.05
N LEU A 61 -1.59 -23.07 -18.25
CA LEU A 61 -2.06 -23.63 -16.97
C LEU A 61 -3.40 -24.37 -17.07
N TRP A 62 -4.34 -23.86 -17.87
CA TRP A 62 -5.71 -24.38 -17.91
C TRP A 62 -6.11 -24.93 -19.29
N LYS A 63 -5.20 -24.94 -20.26
CA LYS A 63 -5.46 -25.36 -21.65
C LYS A 63 -6.60 -24.57 -22.32
N ILE A 64 -6.84 -23.34 -21.86
CA ILE A 64 -7.86 -22.45 -22.43
C ILE A 64 -7.17 -21.54 -23.46
N ALA A 65 -7.55 -21.69 -24.72
CA ALA A 65 -7.10 -20.79 -25.79
C ALA A 65 -7.84 -19.46 -25.69
N VAL A 66 -7.14 -18.42 -25.25
CA VAL A 66 -7.65 -17.04 -25.14
C VAL A 66 -6.70 -16.11 -25.90
N ASP A 67 -7.24 -15.07 -26.51
CA ASP A 67 -6.43 -14.07 -27.18
C ASP A 67 -6.00 -12.97 -26.19
N SER A 68 -4.71 -12.91 -25.88
CA SER A 68 -4.16 -11.84 -25.01
C SER A 68 -3.83 -10.55 -25.76
N ARG A 69 -3.93 -10.53 -27.10
CA ARG A 69 -3.67 -9.34 -27.93
C ARG A 69 -4.75 -8.28 -27.78
N VAL A 70 -5.94 -8.66 -27.29
CA VAL A 70 -7.05 -7.73 -26.98
C VAL A 70 -6.64 -6.60 -26.03
N PHE A 71 -5.68 -6.86 -25.15
CA PHE A 71 -5.16 -5.85 -24.22
C PHE A 71 -4.19 -4.87 -24.89
N GLU A 72 -3.57 -5.28 -26.00
CA GLU A 72 -2.65 -4.45 -26.78
C GLU A 72 -3.42 -3.59 -27.78
N SER A 73 -4.40 -4.17 -28.49
CA SER A 73 -5.26 -3.45 -29.43
C SER A 73 -6.11 -2.39 -28.74
N ALA A 74 -6.72 -2.71 -27.59
CA ALA A 74 -7.55 -1.77 -26.86
C ALA A 74 -6.76 -0.67 -26.12
N HIS A 75 -5.44 -0.82 -25.94
CA HIS A 75 -4.66 0.04 -25.04
C HIS A 75 -4.74 1.52 -25.39
N GLN A 76 -4.57 1.87 -26.67
CA GLN A 76 -4.63 3.26 -27.12
C GLN A 76 -6.03 3.84 -26.96
N THR A 77 -7.06 3.06 -27.26
CA THR A 77 -8.47 3.46 -27.05
C THR A 77 -8.75 3.74 -25.57
N LEU A 78 -8.30 2.87 -24.66
CA LEU A 78 -8.48 3.04 -23.22
C LEU A 78 -7.78 4.30 -22.69
N ILE A 79 -6.61 4.65 -23.22
CA ILE A 79 -5.90 5.90 -22.90
C ILE A 79 -6.67 7.10 -23.46
N PHE A 80 -7.03 7.05 -24.74
CA PHE A 80 -7.75 8.11 -25.43
C PHE A 80 -9.06 8.47 -24.73
N MET A 81 -9.81 7.47 -24.26
CA MET A 81 -11.05 7.64 -23.49
C MET A 81 -10.83 8.01 -22.01
N GLY A 82 -9.57 8.11 -21.56
CA GLY A 82 -9.22 8.39 -20.17
C GLY A 82 -9.76 7.35 -19.20
N LEU A 83 -9.80 6.08 -19.61
CA LEU A 83 -10.25 4.94 -18.80
C LEU A 83 -9.08 4.31 -18.03
N ILE A 84 -7.87 4.39 -18.56
CA ILE A 84 -6.64 4.00 -17.88
C ILE A 84 -5.64 5.14 -17.85
N GLY A 85 -4.80 5.19 -16.83
CA GLY A 85 -3.80 6.25 -16.69
C GLY A 85 -2.73 5.92 -15.66
N LYS A 86 -1.63 6.67 -15.67
CA LYS A 86 -0.60 6.57 -14.64
C LYS A 86 -1.10 7.22 -13.35
N SER A 87 -0.62 6.71 -12.21
CA SER A 87 -0.82 7.36 -10.92
C SER A 87 -0.21 8.76 -10.93
N ALA A 88 -0.93 9.74 -10.36
CA ALA A 88 -0.39 11.06 -10.13
C ALA A 88 0.82 10.97 -9.18
N ARG A 89 1.90 11.69 -9.52
CA ARG A 89 3.07 11.81 -8.64
C ARG A 89 2.65 12.66 -7.44
N ARG A 90 2.97 12.16 -6.24
CA ARG A 90 2.75 12.89 -4.98
C ARG A 90 4.11 13.29 -4.42
N SER A 91 4.23 14.55 -4.02
CA SER A 91 5.42 15.13 -3.39
C SER A 91 5.12 15.79 -2.06
N ARG A 92 3.86 15.76 -1.61
CA ARG A 92 3.42 16.33 -0.34
C ARG A 92 4.22 15.74 0.84
N ARG A 93 4.72 16.63 1.69
CA ARG A 93 5.40 16.32 2.95
C ARG A 93 4.82 17.21 4.04
N PRO A 94 4.57 16.68 5.26
CA PRO A 94 4.08 17.49 6.36
C PRO A 94 5.11 18.55 6.71
N ASP A 95 4.66 19.74 7.08
CA ASP A 95 5.52 20.75 7.68
C ASP A 95 5.66 20.53 9.19
N GLU A 96 6.48 21.37 9.83
CA GLU A 96 6.79 21.24 11.26
C GLU A 96 5.53 21.45 12.14
N ASP A 97 4.65 22.38 11.77
CA ASP A 97 3.42 22.66 12.52
C ASP A 97 2.44 21.48 12.42
N GLU A 98 2.28 20.92 11.22
CA GLU A 98 1.48 19.71 11.01
C GLU A 98 2.03 18.51 11.78
N ILE A 99 3.35 18.35 11.84
CA ILE A 99 3.99 17.30 12.65
C ILE A 99 3.65 17.51 14.13
N GLN A 100 3.74 18.74 14.64
CA GLN A 100 3.41 19.05 16.04
C GLN A 100 1.93 18.80 16.35
N GLN A 101 1.02 19.22 15.47
CA GLN A 101 -0.42 18.97 15.60
C GLN A 101 -0.71 17.46 15.60
N LEU A 102 -0.09 16.70 14.69
CA LEU A 102 -0.25 15.25 14.64
C LEU A 102 0.28 14.58 15.91
N VAL A 103 1.44 14.98 16.41
CA VAL A 103 1.98 14.46 17.68
C VAL A 103 1.02 14.75 18.83
N ALA A 104 0.48 15.96 18.94
CA ALA A 104 -0.48 16.31 19.98
C ALA A 104 -1.76 15.46 19.89
N GLY A 105 -2.36 15.34 18.71
CA GLY A 105 -3.56 14.54 18.52
C GLY A 105 -3.35 13.03 18.69
N LEU A 106 -2.15 12.52 18.36
CA LEU A 106 -1.80 11.11 18.62
C LEU A 106 -1.61 10.85 20.12
N LYS A 107 -1.01 11.79 20.87
CA LYS A 107 -0.93 11.69 22.34
C LYS A 107 -2.30 11.65 23.00
N GLU A 108 -3.23 12.51 22.58
CA GLU A 108 -4.60 12.48 23.09
C GLU A 108 -5.27 11.13 22.82
N ARG A 109 -5.09 10.59 21.60
CA ARG A 109 -5.58 9.27 21.24
C ARG A 109 -4.96 8.15 22.09
N GLU A 110 -3.66 8.23 22.38
CA GLU A 110 -2.97 7.26 23.22
C GLU A 110 -3.46 7.26 24.67
N ALA A 111 -3.84 8.43 25.20
CA ALA A 111 -4.33 8.59 26.57
C ALA A 111 -5.69 7.92 26.82
N SER A 112 -6.43 7.59 25.75
CA SER A 112 -7.69 6.86 25.87
C SER A 112 -7.49 5.45 26.42
N HIS A 113 -8.28 5.06 27.43
CA HIS A 113 -8.19 3.75 28.11
C HIS A 113 -8.26 2.51 27.20
N VAL A 114 -8.87 2.63 26.02
CA VAL A 114 -8.95 1.52 25.04
C VAL A 114 -7.77 1.47 24.08
N SER A 115 -6.85 2.44 24.15
CA SER A 115 -5.66 2.49 23.31
C SER A 115 -4.48 1.82 24.01
N PHE A 116 -3.83 0.90 23.29
CA PHE A 116 -2.62 0.20 23.73
C PHE A 116 -1.48 0.32 22.72
N ILE A 117 -1.72 1.07 21.63
CA ILE A 117 -0.74 1.31 20.57
C ILE A 117 -0.04 2.64 20.89
N PRO A 118 1.30 2.68 20.95
CA PRO A 118 2.09 3.90 21.10
C PRO A 118 2.19 4.60 19.74
N PHE A 119 1.08 5.19 19.29
CA PHE A 119 0.96 5.96 18.06
C PHE A 119 2.01 7.06 17.90
N THR A 120 2.31 7.82 18.94
CA THR A 120 3.27 8.93 18.95
C THR A 120 4.68 8.42 18.71
N ASP A 121 5.13 7.41 19.46
CA ASP A 121 6.45 6.81 19.27
C ASP A 121 6.57 6.21 17.87
N ILE A 122 5.58 5.46 17.40
CA ILE A 122 5.60 4.87 16.05
C ILE A 122 5.62 5.96 14.97
N PHE A 123 4.86 7.04 15.15
CA PHE A 123 4.83 8.15 14.20
C PHE A 123 6.18 8.87 14.12
N VAL A 124 6.71 9.31 15.26
CA VAL A 124 8.01 10.01 15.33
C VAL A 124 9.13 9.10 14.82
N PHE A 125 9.12 7.83 15.19
CA PHE A 125 10.08 6.85 14.68
C PHE A 125 10.00 6.70 13.16
N SER A 126 8.78 6.64 12.59
CA SER A 126 8.58 6.54 11.14
C SER A 126 9.07 7.79 10.40
N VAL A 127 8.88 8.98 10.97
CA VAL A 127 9.37 10.25 10.43
C VAL A 127 10.91 10.27 10.40
N LEU A 128 11.55 9.92 11.52
CA LEU A 128 13.01 9.93 11.66
C LEU A 128 13.70 8.89 10.76
N THR A 129 13.13 7.69 10.66
CA THR A 129 13.75 6.57 9.92
C THR A 129 13.33 6.49 8.46
N CYS A 130 12.28 7.23 8.06
CA CYS A 130 11.67 7.15 6.74
C CYS A 130 11.25 5.72 6.34
N MET A 131 10.99 4.87 7.33
CA MET A 131 10.57 3.49 7.13
C MET A 131 9.08 3.41 6.85
N ARG A 132 8.66 2.40 6.09
CA ARG A 132 7.23 2.14 5.90
C ARG A 132 6.65 1.54 7.18
N ILE A 133 5.39 1.84 7.48
CA ILE A 133 4.74 1.32 8.69
C ILE A 133 4.81 -0.21 8.85
N GLY A 134 4.69 -0.96 7.75
CA GLY A 134 4.86 -2.41 7.78
C GLY A 134 6.29 -2.83 8.14
N GLU A 135 7.30 -2.08 7.66
CA GLU A 135 8.70 -2.32 8.01
C GLU A 135 8.94 -1.98 9.49
N VAL A 136 8.35 -0.91 10.03
CA VAL A 136 8.45 -0.52 11.45
C VAL A 136 7.84 -1.58 12.37
N CYS A 137 6.62 -2.04 12.08
CA CYS A 137 5.93 -3.05 12.87
C CYS A 137 6.52 -4.48 12.75
N ASP A 138 7.47 -4.69 11.84
CA ASP A 138 8.15 -5.97 11.63
C ASP A 138 9.61 -5.97 12.15
N ILE A 139 10.13 -4.84 12.66
CA ILE A 139 11.46 -4.79 13.29
C ILE A 139 11.50 -5.73 14.49
N ARG A 140 12.58 -6.53 14.58
CA ARG A 140 12.86 -7.43 15.71
C ARG A 140 13.98 -6.91 16.59
N TRP A 141 13.95 -7.28 17.86
CA TRP A 141 15.08 -6.99 18.78
C TRP A 141 16.38 -7.64 18.31
N THR A 142 16.31 -8.82 17.69
CA THR A 142 17.47 -9.53 17.11
C THR A 142 18.07 -8.83 15.89
N ASP A 143 17.35 -7.87 15.31
CA ASP A 143 17.81 -7.06 14.17
C ASP A 143 18.43 -5.72 14.62
N LEU A 144 18.47 -5.44 15.92
CA LEU A 144 19.04 -4.22 16.49
C LEU A 144 20.55 -4.40 16.74
N ASN A 145 21.36 -3.55 16.13
CA ASN A 145 22.78 -3.43 16.44
C ASN A 145 23.00 -2.25 17.37
N GLU A 146 23.25 -2.52 18.64
CA GLU A 146 23.39 -1.48 19.65
C GLU A 146 24.70 -0.69 19.52
N MET A 147 25.80 -1.34 19.13
CA MET A 147 27.08 -0.68 18.94
C MET A 147 27.03 0.34 17.80
N GLN A 148 26.39 -0.02 16.69
CA GLN A 148 26.27 0.85 15.51
C GLN A 148 25.03 1.75 15.55
N ARG A 149 24.16 1.59 16.56
CA ARG A 149 22.83 2.21 16.62
C ARG A 149 22.11 2.11 15.29
N ALA A 150 21.94 0.89 14.81
CA ALA A 150 21.31 0.61 13.52
C ALA A 150 20.36 -0.58 13.62
N VAL A 151 19.38 -0.63 12.74
CA VAL A 151 18.42 -1.73 12.66
C VAL A 151 18.43 -2.37 11.27
N MET A 152 18.39 -3.69 11.22
CA MET A 152 18.24 -4.43 9.97
C MET A 152 16.76 -4.47 9.55
N VAL A 153 16.43 -3.80 8.45
CA VAL A 153 15.12 -3.89 7.83
C VAL A 153 15.10 -5.07 6.85
N ARG A 154 14.35 -6.11 7.19
CA ARG A 154 14.27 -7.34 6.38
C ARG A 154 13.36 -7.16 5.17
N ASN A 155 13.75 -7.76 4.04
CA ASN A 155 12.96 -7.77 2.79
C ASN A 155 12.40 -6.40 2.41
N ARG A 156 13.24 -5.36 2.54
CA ARG A 156 12.85 -3.98 2.32
C ARG A 156 12.21 -3.84 0.96
N LYS A 157 11.08 -3.13 0.90
CA LYS A 157 10.24 -3.11 -0.29
C LYS A 157 10.96 -2.41 -1.45
N ASP A 158 11.32 -3.20 -2.44
CA ASP A 158 11.86 -2.78 -3.74
C ASP A 158 10.91 -3.23 -4.89
N PRO A 159 10.77 -2.45 -5.98
CA PRO A 159 9.89 -2.82 -7.10
C PRO A 159 10.31 -4.09 -7.84
N ARG A 160 11.60 -4.42 -7.85
CA ARG A 160 12.21 -5.50 -8.64
C ARG A 160 12.61 -6.70 -7.79
N LYS A 161 13.13 -6.50 -6.58
CA LYS A 161 13.61 -7.59 -5.71
C LYS A 161 13.31 -7.34 -4.24
N LYS A 162 12.24 -7.94 -3.74
CA LYS A 162 11.87 -7.86 -2.31
C LYS A 162 12.50 -8.95 -1.45
N SER A 163 12.50 -10.19 -1.94
CA SER A 163 13.06 -11.33 -1.19
C SER A 163 14.58 -11.21 -1.08
N GLY A 164 15.08 -11.30 0.15
CA GLY A 164 16.50 -11.19 0.48
C GLY A 164 17.07 -9.77 0.42
N ASN A 165 16.23 -8.74 0.22
CA ASN A 165 16.67 -7.33 0.23
C ASN A 165 16.73 -6.81 1.67
N HIS A 166 17.71 -7.27 2.44
CA HIS A 166 17.96 -6.79 3.81
C HIS A 166 18.82 -5.52 3.76
N GLN A 167 18.46 -4.51 4.54
CA GLN A 167 19.21 -3.25 4.59
C GLN A 167 19.33 -2.76 6.02
N TRP A 168 20.53 -2.31 6.38
CA TRP A 168 20.75 -1.58 7.62
C TRP A 168 20.23 -0.15 7.50
N VAL A 169 19.52 0.32 8.52
CA VAL A 169 19.06 1.70 8.66
C VAL A 169 19.66 2.27 9.95
N PRO A 170 20.46 3.35 9.87
CA PRO A 170 20.98 4.01 11.07
C PRO A 170 19.84 4.67 11.85
N LEU A 171 19.90 4.57 13.17
CA LEU A 171 18.95 5.16 14.10
C LEU A 171 19.47 6.53 14.52
N LEU A 172 19.02 7.56 13.80
CA LEU A 172 19.41 8.96 14.00
C LEU A 172 18.42 9.72 14.90
N GLY A 173 18.90 10.80 15.53
CA GLY A 173 18.10 11.60 16.47
C GLY A 173 17.50 10.73 17.58
N ASP A 174 16.24 11.00 17.91
CA ASP A 174 15.54 10.33 19.02
C ASP A 174 15.10 8.90 18.69
N SER A 175 15.34 8.40 17.47
CA SER A 175 14.86 7.07 17.06
C SER A 175 15.48 5.94 17.87
N TRP A 176 16.73 6.12 18.34
CA TRP A 176 17.38 5.18 19.27
C TRP A 176 16.65 5.14 20.61
N ASP A 177 16.38 6.31 21.20
CA ASP A 177 15.75 6.40 22.52
C ASP A 177 14.30 5.90 22.49
N ILE A 178 13.58 6.17 21.39
CA ILE A 178 12.23 5.62 21.18
C ILE A 178 12.27 4.09 21.21
N ILE A 179 13.22 3.45 20.52
CA ILE A 179 13.38 2.00 20.57
C ILE A 179 13.66 1.53 22.00
N GLN A 180 14.59 2.18 22.71
CA GLN A 180 14.99 1.73 24.05
C GLN A 180 13.86 1.83 25.08
N ARG A 181 12.88 2.72 24.88
CA ARG A 181 11.68 2.82 25.75
C ARG A 181 10.61 1.77 25.47
N GLN A 182 10.69 1.03 24.36
CA GLN A 182 9.69 0.01 24.04
C GLN A 182 9.83 -1.22 24.96
N PRO A 183 8.70 -1.86 25.35
CA PRO A 183 8.75 -3.06 26.18
C PRO A 183 9.38 -4.24 25.44
N LYS A 184 10.26 -4.99 26.12
CA LYS A 184 10.91 -6.20 25.59
C LYS A 184 10.12 -7.47 25.91
N ASN A 185 8.83 -7.49 25.57
CA ASN A 185 7.90 -8.59 25.85
C ASN A 185 7.39 -9.33 24.60
N ASP A 186 7.86 -8.94 23.41
CA ASP A 186 7.60 -9.60 22.12
C ASP A 186 8.94 -9.72 21.35
N GLU A 187 8.99 -10.56 20.31
CA GLU A 187 10.15 -10.62 19.39
C GLU A 187 10.34 -9.28 18.66
N ARG A 188 9.24 -8.58 18.37
CA ARG A 188 9.20 -7.33 17.63
C ARG A 188 9.27 -6.13 18.57
N ILE A 189 9.92 -5.05 18.12
CA ILE A 189 10.04 -3.79 18.87
C ILE A 189 8.68 -3.08 18.92
N PHE A 190 7.95 -3.09 17.80
CA PHE A 190 6.59 -2.54 17.70
C PHE A 190 5.60 -3.65 17.29
N PRO A 191 5.12 -4.49 18.23
CA PRO A 191 4.37 -5.69 17.91
C PRO A 191 2.91 -5.45 17.50
N TYR A 192 2.63 -4.35 16.79
CA TYR A 192 1.28 -3.89 16.46
C TYR A 192 0.91 -4.21 15.01
N ASN A 193 -0.40 -4.30 14.74
CA ASN A 193 -0.88 -4.46 13.38
C ASN A 193 -0.76 -3.13 12.61
N ALA A 194 0.05 -3.11 11.56
CA ALA A 194 0.28 -1.91 10.74
C ALA A 194 -1.01 -1.28 10.18
N ARG A 195 -2.07 -2.07 9.93
CA ARG A 195 -3.38 -1.54 9.49
C ARG A 195 -4.07 -0.78 10.61
N SER A 196 -4.01 -1.29 11.84
CA SER A 196 -4.57 -0.61 13.02
C SER A 196 -3.83 0.70 13.30
N VAL A 197 -2.50 0.70 13.17
CA VAL A 197 -1.69 1.93 13.30
C VAL A 197 -2.10 2.95 12.23
N THR A 198 -2.17 2.51 10.97
CA THR A 198 -2.57 3.37 9.85
C THR A 198 -3.97 3.96 10.07
N ALA A 199 -4.95 3.15 10.48
CA ALA A 199 -6.31 3.62 10.72
C ALA A 199 -6.42 4.58 11.92
N GLY A 200 -5.59 4.41 12.94
CA GLY A 200 -5.52 5.36 14.06
C GLY A 200 -4.93 6.70 13.63
N PHE A 201 -3.80 6.68 12.93
CA PHE A 201 -3.17 7.88 12.35
C PHE A 201 -4.14 8.63 11.43
N GLN A 202 -4.81 7.93 10.51
CA GLN A 202 -5.74 8.55 9.57
C GLN A 202 -6.92 9.23 10.27
N ARG A 203 -7.41 8.67 11.38
CA ARG A 203 -8.48 9.30 12.16
C ARG A 203 -8.02 10.63 12.77
N VAL A 204 -6.83 10.67 13.37
CA VAL A 204 -6.26 11.90 13.94
C VAL A 204 -5.96 12.93 12.86
N ARG A 205 -5.30 12.52 11.77
CA ARG A 205 -5.03 13.40 10.63
C ARG A 205 -6.32 14.02 10.08
N ASN A 206 -7.38 13.21 9.91
CA ASN A 206 -8.65 13.68 9.40
C ASN A 206 -9.36 14.65 10.37
N SER A 207 -9.29 14.42 11.69
CA SER A 207 -9.89 15.35 12.66
C SER A 207 -9.17 16.69 12.71
N LEU A 208 -7.88 16.73 12.34
CA LEU A 208 -7.09 17.95 12.19
C LEU A 208 -7.28 18.64 10.83
N GLY A 209 -8.06 18.05 9.91
CA GLY A 209 -8.26 18.61 8.57
C GLY A 209 -7.02 18.56 7.66
N ILE A 210 -6.02 17.73 7.99
CA ILE A 210 -4.79 17.62 7.20
C ILE A 210 -5.05 16.77 5.94
N GLU A 211 -5.04 17.42 4.78
CA GLU A 211 -5.33 16.79 3.49
C GLU A 211 -4.07 16.28 2.75
N ASP A 212 -4.26 15.26 1.91
CA ASP A 212 -3.24 14.60 1.05
C ASP A 212 -1.94 14.13 1.74
N LEU A 213 -1.95 13.98 3.08
CA LEU A 213 -0.88 13.31 3.83
C LEU A 213 -1.19 11.81 4.01
N ARG A 214 -0.20 10.91 3.90
CA ARG A 214 -0.40 9.44 4.03
C ARG A 214 0.72 8.73 4.76
#